data_AF-A0A496UEV2-F1
#
_entry.id   AF-A0A496UEV2-F1
#
_cell.length_a   1.000
_cell.length_b   1.000
_cell.length_c   1.000
_cell.angle_alpha   90.00
_cell.angle_beta   90.00
_cell.angle_gamma   90.00
#
_symmetry.space_group_name_H-M   'P 1'
#
loop_
_entity.id
_entity.type
_entity.pdbx_description
1 polymer ?
#
loop_
_entity_poly.entity_id
_entity_poly.type
_entity_poly.pdbx_seq_one_letter_code
_entity_poly.pdbx_strand_id
1 'polypeptide(L)'
;MVVLVGIDEAGYGPILGPLVVSSSTFSVPHNLLTSDLWQILNKSISDRRKRLAGRLLIADSKKAYSKSTGIKNLERTTLTVLKCLDKEPATLTELLGLLSPSCLERLSDYPWYQDIGDYSLSIDTADKEIASTVLADDLATNGIELLGLKSCCLDVAYYNKMVDAVKNKANVLFSAT
;
A
#
# COMPACT_ATOMS: atom_id res chain seq x y z
N MET A 1 9.91 21.54 -6.71
CA MET A 1 9.35 20.26 -6.28
C MET A 1 10.41 19.49 -5.53
N VAL A 2 10.02 18.70 -4.53
CA VAL A 2 10.86 17.72 -3.83
C VAL A 2 10.17 16.37 -3.88
N VAL A 3 10.96 15.29 -3.88
CA VAL A 3 10.41 13.94 -3.79
C VAL A 3 10.31 13.55 -2.32
N LEU A 4 9.10 13.24 -1.87
CA LEU A 4 8.81 12.69 -0.55
C LEU A 4 8.47 11.21 -0.69
N VAL A 5 9.19 10.35 0.03
CA VAL A 5 8.95 8.90 0.04
C VAL A 5 8.58 8.46 1.45
N GLY A 6 7.38 7.92 1.63
CA GLY A 6 7.00 7.20 2.84
C GLY A 6 7.33 5.73 2.68
N ILE A 7 7.97 5.12 3.69
CA ILE A 7 8.30 3.70 3.73
C ILE A 7 7.78 3.13 5.04
N ASP A 8 7.13 1.97 4.98
CA ASP A 8 6.62 1.26 6.16
C ASP A 8 6.58 -0.25 5.89
N GLU A 9 6.50 -1.06 6.95
CA GLU A 9 6.45 -2.51 6.87
C GLU A 9 5.28 -3.16 7.60
N ALA A 10 4.88 -4.34 7.13
CA ALA A 10 3.88 -5.19 7.78
C ALA A 10 4.33 -6.65 7.78
N GLY A 11 4.11 -7.36 8.90
CA GLY A 11 4.45 -8.78 9.01
C GLY A 11 5.81 -9.08 9.63
N TYR A 12 6.45 -8.12 10.31
CA TYR A 12 7.74 -8.35 10.97
C TYR A 12 7.66 -9.23 12.24
N GLY A 13 6.58 -9.05 13.02
CA GLY A 13 6.36 -9.73 14.30
C GLY A 13 5.85 -11.18 14.22
N PRO A 14 4.91 -11.52 13.32
CA PRO A 14 4.41 -12.88 13.17
C PRO A 14 5.51 -13.92 12.87
N ILE A 15 5.25 -15.17 13.25
CA ILE A 15 6.15 -16.31 13.00
C ILE A 15 6.05 -16.76 11.53
N LEU A 16 4.85 -16.67 10.95
CA LEU A 16 4.59 -17.00 9.56
C LEU A 16 4.49 -15.70 8.76
N GLY A 17 5.21 -15.64 7.64
CA GLY A 17 5.23 -14.50 6.73
C GLY A 17 3.95 -14.36 5.89
N PRO A 18 3.97 -13.46 4.89
CA PRO A 18 5.14 -12.72 4.42
C PRO A 18 5.44 -11.47 5.27
N LEU A 19 6.68 -10.98 5.17
CA LEU A 19 7.02 -9.60 5.52
C LEU A 19 6.88 -8.76 4.24
N VAL A 20 6.14 -7.67 4.31
CA VAL A 20 5.96 -6.74 3.19
C VAL A 20 6.50 -5.38 3.59
N VAL A 21 7.41 -4.84 2.79
CA VAL A 21 7.88 -3.46 2.91
C VAL A 21 7.31 -2.68 1.74
N SER A 22 6.66 -1.54 1.99
CA SER A 22 6.00 -0.75 0.95
C SER A 22 6.53 0.67 0.95
N SER A 23 6.54 1.29 -0.22
CA SER A 23 6.86 2.70 -0.40
C SER A 23 5.77 3.42 -1.18
N SER A 24 5.51 4.66 -0.80
CA SER A 24 4.65 5.61 -1.51
C SER A 24 5.44 6.88 -1.81
N THR A 25 5.50 7.25 -3.09
CA THR A 25 6.37 8.32 -3.58
C THR A 25 5.54 9.46 -4.14
N PHE A 26 5.82 10.68 -3.69
CA PHE A 26 5.11 11.89 -4.08
C PHE A 26 6.08 12.98 -4.53
N SER A 27 5.69 13.76 -5.53
CA SER A 27 6.29 15.06 -5.84
C SER A 27 5.50 16.12 -5.07
N VAL A 28 6.14 16.87 -4.19
CA VAL A 28 5.46 17.92 -3.41
C VAL A 28 6.14 19.28 -3.59
N PRO A 29 5.41 20.41 -3.47
CA PRO A 29 5.99 21.73 -3.36
C PRO A 29 6.93 21.83 -2.14
N HIS A 30 8.02 22.60 -2.25
CA HIS A 30 9.01 22.72 -1.18
C HIS A 30 8.40 23.20 0.15
N ASN A 31 7.42 24.10 0.09
CA ASN A 31 6.72 24.62 1.26
C ASN A 31 5.84 23.59 1.97
N LEU A 32 5.50 22.47 1.32
CA LEU A 32 4.71 21.38 1.91
C LEU A 32 5.56 20.26 2.52
N LEU A 33 6.88 20.28 2.37
CA LEU A 33 7.77 19.21 2.83
C LEU A 33 7.65 18.89 4.32
N THR A 34 7.45 19.91 5.17
CA THR A 34 7.28 19.77 6.62
C THR A 34 5.84 19.98 7.07
N SER A 35 4.89 20.06 6.13
CA SER A 35 3.48 20.27 6.43
C SER A 35 2.78 18.95 6.79
N ASP A 36 1.67 19.07 7.51
CA ASP A 36 0.81 17.93 7.81
C ASP A 36 -0.07 17.59 6.59
N LEU A 37 0.30 16.54 5.86
CA LEU A 37 -0.42 16.13 4.64
C LEU A 37 -1.86 15.66 4.92
N TRP A 38 -2.20 15.20 6.13
CA TRP A 38 -3.59 14.90 6.48
C TRP A 38 -4.44 16.16 6.56
N GLN A 39 -3.86 17.28 6.98
CA GLN A 39 -4.55 18.57 6.97
C GLN A 39 -4.65 19.15 5.55
N ILE A 40 -3.59 19.02 4.76
CA ILE A 40 -3.56 19.51 3.37
C ILE A 40 -4.57 18.74 2.49
N LEU A 41 -4.62 17.40 2.62
CA LEU A 41 -5.46 16.52 1.82
C LEU A 41 -6.78 16.15 2.52
N ASN A 42 -7.26 16.99 3.45
CA ASN A 42 -8.40 16.65 4.30
C ASN A 42 -9.73 16.47 3.54
N LYS A 43 -9.80 16.90 2.28
CA LYS A 43 -10.98 16.76 1.41
C LYS A 43 -11.11 15.34 0.88
N SER A 44 -9.99 14.68 0.63
CA SER A 44 -9.93 13.34 0.05
C SER A 44 -9.57 12.23 1.05
N ILE A 45 -8.82 12.55 2.11
CA ILE A 45 -8.35 11.56 3.08
C ILE A 45 -8.74 11.91 4.53
N SER A 46 -8.70 10.90 5.40
CA SER A 46 -8.97 11.02 6.83
C SER A 46 -8.16 9.99 7.61
N ASP A 47 -7.64 10.39 8.77
CA ASP A 47 -6.99 9.50 9.74
C ASP A 47 -8.01 8.84 10.71
N ARG A 48 -9.29 9.21 10.60
CA ARG A 48 -10.39 8.74 11.45
C ARG A 48 -11.35 7.86 10.67
N ARG A 49 -11.61 6.67 11.21
CA ARG A 49 -12.57 5.70 10.66
C ARG A 49 -14.03 6.17 10.71
N LYS A 50 -14.39 7.01 11.67
CA LYS A 50 -15.76 7.55 11.80
C LYS A 50 -15.90 8.80 10.95
N ARG A 51 -17.08 8.99 10.34
CA ARG A 51 -17.42 10.18 9.53
C ARG A 51 -16.44 10.41 8.37
N LEU A 52 -16.13 9.34 7.64
CA LEU A 52 -15.31 9.42 6.43
C LEU A 52 -15.98 10.31 5.37
N ALA A 53 -17.30 10.24 5.24
CA ALA A 53 -18.07 11.03 4.26
C ALA A 53 -17.49 10.92 2.85
N GLY A 54 -17.17 9.69 2.41
CA GLY A 54 -16.56 9.39 1.11
C GLY A 54 -15.02 9.39 1.10
N ARG A 55 -14.37 10.03 2.08
CA ARG A 55 -12.90 10.11 2.16
C ARG A 55 -12.24 8.75 2.36
N LEU A 56 -11.03 8.61 1.86
CA LEU A 56 -10.18 7.44 2.04
C LEU A 56 -9.61 7.41 3.46
N LEU A 57 -9.51 6.21 4.03
CA LEU A 57 -8.95 6.03 5.37
C LEU A 57 -7.44 5.78 5.25
N ILE A 58 -6.63 6.78 5.58
CA ILE A 58 -5.17 6.66 5.67
C ILE A 58 -4.78 6.93 7.12
N ALA A 59 -4.49 5.89 7.86
CA ALA A 59 -4.16 5.94 9.27
C ALA A 59 -3.21 4.80 9.64
N ASP A 60 -2.65 4.84 10.86
CA ASP A 60 -1.94 3.72 11.46
C ASP A 60 -2.74 2.41 11.30
N SER A 61 -2.05 1.32 10.94
CA SER A 61 -2.67 0.04 10.63
C SER A 61 -3.55 -0.50 11.77
N LYS A 62 -3.23 -0.19 13.03
CA LYS A 62 -4.04 -0.59 14.21
C LYS A 62 -5.35 0.20 14.30
N LYS A 63 -5.41 1.40 13.70
CA LYS A 63 -6.64 2.20 13.55
C LYS A 63 -7.38 1.87 12.26
N ALA A 64 -6.67 1.50 11.19
CA ALA A 64 -7.26 1.18 9.89
C ALA A 64 -7.88 -0.23 9.85
N TYR A 65 -7.22 -1.21 10.45
CA TYR A 65 -7.65 -2.61 10.50
C TYR A 65 -8.32 -2.97 11.82
N SER A 66 -9.30 -3.86 11.77
CA SER A 66 -9.78 -4.60 12.93
C SER A 66 -10.47 -5.89 12.48
N LYS A 67 -10.44 -6.93 13.31
CA LYS A 67 -11.07 -8.23 12.97
C LYS A 67 -12.56 -8.08 12.59
N SER A 68 -13.29 -7.17 13.22
CA SER A 68 -14.72 -6.96 12.95
C SER A 68 -15.00 -6.26 11.62
N THR A 69 -14.11 -5.38 11.15
CA THR A 69 -14.29 -4.65 9.87
C THR A 69 -13.52 -5.29 8.71
N GLY A 70 -12.58 -6.17 9.01
CA GLY A 70 -11.68 -6.76 8.03
C GLY A 70 -10.81 -5.71 7.35
N ILE A 71 -10.50 -5.98 6.08
CA ILE A 71 -9.59 -5.20 5.25
C ILE A 71 -10.30 -4.22 4.29
N LYS A 72 -11.63 -4.10 4.34
CA LYS A 72 -12.41 -3.33 3.35
C LYS A 72 -11.90 -1.91 3.11
N ASN A 73 -11.57 -1.18 4.19
CA ASN A 73 -11.04 0.19 4.06
C ASN A 73 -9.61 0.22 3.48
N LEU A 74 -8.80 -0.80 3.79
CA LEU A 74 -7.45 -0.94 3.25
C LEU A 74 -7.52 -1.23 1.76
N GLU A 75 -8.33 -2.22 1.37
CA GLU A 75 -8.56 -2.59 -0.03
C GLU A 75 -9.11 -1.42 -0.84
N ARG A 76 -10.17 -0.75 -0.35
CA ARG A 76 -10.72 0.46 -0.97
C ARG A 76 -9.66 1.52 -1.20
N THR A 77 -8.92 1.88 -0.15
CA THR A 77 -7.91 2.94 -0.23
C THR A 77 -6.80 2.58 -1.20
N THR A 78 -6.25 1.37 -1.11
CA THR A 78 -5.16 0.91 -2.00
C THR A 78 -5.59 0.90 -3.46
N LEU A 79 -6.75 0.34 -3.79
CA LEU A 79 -7.24 0.26 -5.17
C LEU A 79 -7.60 1.65 -5.74
N THR A 80 -8.16 2.55 -4.93
CA THR A 80 -8.41 3.94 -5.34
C THR A 80 -7.11 4.70 -5.60
N VAL A 81 -6.09 4.54 -4.75
CA VAL A 81 -4.78 5.19 -4.95
C VAL A 81 -4.08 4.64 -6.19
N LEU A 82 -4.15 3.33 -6.43
CA LEU A 82 -3.64 2.71 -7.67
C LEU A 82 -4.36 3.24 -8.91
N LYS A 83 -5.66 3.49 -8.82
CA LYS A 83 -6.41 4.11 -9.92
C LYS A 83 -5.89 5.52 -10.26
N CYS A 84 -5.46 6.30 -9.28
CA CYS A 84 -4.79 7.60 -9.53
C CYS A 84 -3.43 7.46 -10.26
N LEU A 85 -2.88 6.25 -10.35
CA LEU A 85 -1.69 5.89 -11.14
C LEU A 85 -2.05 5.17 -12.45
N ASP A 86 -3.32 5.23 -12.87
CA ASP A 86 -3.86 4.51 -14.02
C ASP A 86 -3.67 2.98 -13.93
N LYS A 87 -3.70 2.44 -12.70
CA LYS A 87 -3.59 1.00 -12.43
C LYS A 87 -4.88 0.47 -11.80
N GLU A 88 -5.42 -0.61 -12.38
CA GLU A 88 -6.66 -1.23 -11.89
C GLU A 88 -6.52 -2.76 -11.82
N PRO A 89 -5.76 -3.30 -10.85
CA PRO A 89 -5.70 -4.75 -10.66
C PRO A 89 -7.06 -5.28 -10.19
N ALA A 90 -7.53 -6.34 -10.84
CA ALA A 90 -8.77 -7.05 -10.52
C ALA A 90 -8.53 -8.32 -9.67
N THR A 91 -7.28 -8.80 -9.60
CA THR A 91 -6.89 -9.99 -8.84
C THR A 91 -5.68 -9.72 -7.96
N LEU A 92 -5.48 -10.56 -6.93
CA LEU A 92 -4.29 -10.49 -6.09
C LEU A 92 -2.99 -10.71 -6.89
N THR A 93 -3.01 -11.60 -7.89
CA THR A 93 -1.87 -11.81 -8.80
C THR A 93 -1.51 -10.54 -9.57
N GLU A 94 -2.50 -9.83 -10.12
CA GLU A 94 -2.28 -8.57 -10.82
C GLU A 94 -1.74 -7.49 -9.87
N LEU A 95 -2.29 -7.39 -8.65
CA LEU A 95 -1.80 -6.45 -7.64
C LEU A 95 -0.33 -6.72 -7.28
N LEU A 96 0.04 -7.98 -7.07
CA LEU A 96 1.42 -8.38 -6.80
C LEU A 96 2.34 -8.16 -8.01
N GLY A 97 1.85 -8.39 -9.22
CA GLY A 97 2.60 -8.11 -10.46
C GLY A 97 2.91 -6.63 -10.62
N LEU A 98 2.00 -5.76 -10.18
CA LEU A 98 2.21 -4.30 -10.18
C LEU A 98 3.16 -3.85 -9.07
N LEU A 99 2.97 -4.35 -7.84
CA LEU A 99 3.64 -3.79 -6.66
C LEU A 99 4.95 -4.51 -6.32
N SER A 100 5.03 -5.83 -6.50
CA SER A 100 6.15 -6.68 -6.07
C SER A 100 6.38 -7.86 -7.06
N PRO A 101 6.66 -7.60 -8.36
CA PRO A 101 6.69 -8.64 -9.38
C PRO A 101 7.68 -9.77 -9.09
N SER A 102 8.80 -9.48 -8.42
CA SER A 102 9.82 -10.47 -8.09
C SER A 102 9.33 -11.59 -7.16
N CYS A 103 8.24 -11.38 -6.41
CA CYS A 103 7.71 -12.41 -5.52
C CYS A 103 6.85 -13.44 -6.25
N LEU A 104 6.25 -13.11 -7.40
CA LEU A 104 5.28 -14.01 -8.06
C LEU A 104 5.87 -15.38 -8.40
N GLU A 105 7.08 -15.41 -8.96
CA GLU A 105 7.76 -16.67 -9.27
C GLU A 105 7.99 -17.49 -7.98
N ARG A 106 8.49 -16.84 -6.92
CA ARG A 106 8.75 -17.50 -5.63
C ARG A 106 7.47 -17.97 -4.94
N LEU A 107 6.36 -17.26 -5.12
CA LEU A 107 5.08 -17.62 -4.52
C LEU A 107 4.52 -18.93 -5.13
N SER A 108 4.85 -19.23 -6.39
CA SER A 108 4.41 -20.46 -7.05
C SER A 108 5.00 -21.75 -6.45
N ASP A 109 6.12 -21.65 -5.72
CA ASP A 109 6.74 -22.78 -5.02
C ASP A 109 5.94 -23.23 -3.78
N TYR A 110 4.98 -22.41 -3.31
CA TYR A 110 4.21 -22.71 -2.10
C TYR A 110 2.83 -23.32 -2.44
N PRO A 111 2.49 -24.47 -1.85
CA PRO A 111 1.17 -25.09 -2.06
C PRO A 111 -0.02 -24.22 -1.62
N TRP A 112 0.16 -23.34 -0.64
CA TRP A 112 -0.91 -22.47 -0.12
C TRP A 112 -1.13 -21.18 -0.93
N TYR A 113 -0.35 -20.94 -1.99
CA TYR A 113 -0.54 -19.81 -2.92
C TYR A 113 -0.98 -20.25 -4.32
N GLN A 114 -1.32 -21.53 -4.53
CA GLN A 114 -1.71 -22.02 -5.87
C GLN A 114 -2.97 -21.32 -6.40
N ASP A 115 -3.92 -21.00 -5.52
CA ASP A 115 -5.19 -20.36 -5.89
C ASP A 115 -5.15 -18.82 -5.74
N ILE A 116 -3.94 -18.22 -5.71
CA ILE A 116 -3.79 -16.78 -5.48
C ILE A 116 -4.44 -15.92 -6.57
N GLY A 117 -4.53 -16.45 -7.80
CA GLY A 117 -5.21 -15.81 -8.93
C GLY A 117 -6.72 -15.75 -8.79
N ASP A 118 -7.31 -16.62 -7.97
CA ASP A 118 -8.77 -16.70 -7.77
C ASP A 118 -9.26 -15.63 -6.78
N TYR A 119 -8.34 -14.99 -6.04
CA TYR A 119 -8.69 -13.92 -5.12
C TYR A 119 -8.97 -12.62 -5.90
N SER A 120 -10.26 -12.35 -6.12
CA SER A 120 -10.73 -11.13 -6.75
C SER A 120 -10.65 -9.93 -5.80
N LEU A 121 -10.12 -8.83 -6.31
CA LEU A 121 -10.11 -7.52 -5.69
C LEU A 121 -11.29 -6.73 -6.24
N SER A 122 -12.43 -6.79 -5.55
CA SER A 122 -13.65 -6.11 -5.98
C SER A 122 -14.13 -5.14 -4.92
N ILE A 123 -14.13 -3.86 -5.30
CA ILE A 123 -14.80 -2.79 -4.58
C ILE A 123 -15.85 -2.15 -5.49
N ASP A 124 -16.79 -1.42 -4.91
CA ASP A 124 -17.81 -0.73 -5.68
C ASP A 124 -17.18 0.23 -6.70
N THR A 125 -17.45 0.00 -7.99
CA THR A 125 -16.82 0.74 -9.09
C THR A 125 -17.16 2.23 -9.01
N ALA A 126 -18.41 2.59 -8.73
CA ALA A 126 -18.82 3.99 -8.67
C ALA A 126 -18.14 4.73 -7.52
N ASP A 127 -18.04 4.10 -6.35
CA ASP A 127 -17.30 4.61 -5.21
C ASP A 127 -15.80 4.76 -5.53
N LYS A 128 -15.19 3.79 -6.21
CA LYS A 128 -13.78 3.86 -6.67
C LYS A 128 -13.56 5.05 -7.61
N GLU A 129 -14.43 5.24 -8.60
CA GLU A 129 -14.37 6.38 -9.54
C GLU A 129 -14.44 7.71 -8.80
N ILE A 130 -15.46 7.88 -7.96
CA ILE A 130 -15.69 9.12 -7.20
C ILE A 130 -14.49 9.41 -6.27
N ALA A 131 -14.07 8.41 -5.49
CA ALA A 131 -12.97 8.59 -4.54
C ALA A 131 -11.64 8.88 -5.25
N SER A 132 -11.37 8.27 -6.41
CA SER A 132 -10.15 8.53 -7.19
C SER A 132 -10.15 9.93 -7.78
N THR A 133 -11.29 10.41 -8.26
CA THR A 133 -11.46 11.78 -8.78
C THR A 133 -11.23 12.79 -7.67
N VAL A 134 -11.88 12.59 -6.51
CA VAL A 134 -11.71 13.48 -5.35
C VAL A 134 -10.27 13.50 -4.86
N LEU A 135 -9.58 12.36 -4.84
CA LEU A 135 -8.16 12.29 -4.47
C LEU A 135 -7.27 13.00 -5.50
N ALA A 136 -7.47 12.76 -6.78
CA ALA A 136 -6.69 13.38 -7.85
C ALA A 136 -6.85 14.92 -7.85
N ASP A 137 -8.08 15.41 -7.69
CA ASP A 137 -8.38 16.85 -7.61
C ASP A 137 -7.74 17.50 -6.37
N ASP A 138 -7.77 16.82 -5.23
CA ASP A 138 -7.19 17.34 -3.98
C ASP A 138 -5.66 17.37 -4.04
N LEU A 139 -5.03 16.34 -4.63
CA LEU A 139 -3.59 16.32 -4.93
C LEU A 139 -3.23 17.48 -5.87
N ALA A 140 -3.92 17.60 -7.00
CA ALA A 140 -3.66 18.62 -8.02
C ALA A 140 -3.86 20.05 -7.48
N THR A 141 -4.92 20.29 -6.70
CA THR A 141 -5.20 21.59 -6.07
C THR A 141 -4.06 22.04 -5.15
N ASN A 142 -3.38 21.09 -4.51
CA ASN A 142 -2.25 21.36 -3.62
C ASN A 142 -0.88 21.25 -4.32
N GLY A 143 -0.87 21.05 -5.64
CA GLY A 143 0.36 20.88 -6.43
C GLY A 143 1.14 19.63 -6.05
N ILE A 144 0.49 18.61 -5.51
CA ILE A 144 1.07 17.32 -5.15
C ILE A 144 0.82 16.32 -6.28
N GLU A 145 1.82 15.51 -6.61
CA GLU A 145 1.70 14.44 -7.59
C GLU A 145 2.06 13.10 -6.93
N LEU A 146 1.23 12.08 -7.12
CA LEU A 146 1.56 10.71 -6.74
C LEU A 146 2.41 10.10 -7.86
N LEU A 147 3.68 9.79 -7.54
CA LEU A 147 4.65 9.30 -8.52
C LEU A 147 4.69 7.77 -8.60
N GLY A 148 4.33 7.08 -7.52
CA GLY A 148 4.30 5.62 -7.56
C GLY A 148 4.08 4.97 -6.21
N LEU A 149 3.67 3.71 -6.27
CA LEU A 149 3.65 2.77 -5.16
C LEU A 149 4.52 1.57 -5.53
N LYS A 150 5.30 1.08 -4.58
CA LYS A 150 6.09 -0.14 -4.74
C LYS A 150 6.08 -0.95 -3.47
N SER A 151 6.20 -2.26 -3.59
CA SER A 151 6.34 -3.16 -2.45
C SER A 151 7.44 -4.18 -2.69
N CYS A 152 8.02 -4.66 -1.60
CA CYS A 152 8.91 -5.79 -1.55
C CYS A 152 8.25 -6.83 -0.66
N CYS A 153 7.67 -7.87 -1.27
CA CYS A 153 7.15 -9.02 -0.56
C CYS A 153 8.29 -10.02 -0.31
N LEU A 154 8.60 -10.23 0.96
CA LEU A 154 9.56 -11.21 1.46
C LEU A 154 8.76 -12.44 1.93
N ASP A 155 8.58 -13.40 1.03
CA ASP A 155 8.01 -14.71 1.33
C ASP A 155 8.93 -15.52 2.25
N VAL A 156 8.40 -16.62 2.79
CA VAL A 156 9.01 -17.35 3.92
C VAL A 156 10.44 -17.81 3.63
N ALA A 157 10.66 -18.52 2.53
CA ALA A 157 11.97 -19.03 2.14
C ALA A 157 12.93 -17.90 1.78
N TYR A 158 12.47 -16.89 1.03
CA TYR A 158 13.31 -15.75 0.67
C TYR A 158 13.75 -14.94 1.89
N TYR A 159 12.82 -14.68 2.83
CA TYR A 159 13.13 -14.01 4.08
C TYR A 159 14.16 -14.77 4.91
N ASN A 160 13.97 -16.08 5.08
CA ASN A 160 14.92 -16.92 5.84
C ASN A 160 16.30 -16.91 5.19
N LYS A 161 16.39 -17.00 3.86
CA LYS A 161 17.64 -16.88 3.12
C LYS A 161 18.35 -15.54 3.37
N MET A 162 17.58 -14.44 3.43
CA MET A 162 18.15 -13.13 3.76
C MET A 162 18.67 -13.09 5.20
N VAL A 163 17.91 -13.60 6.17
CA VAL A 163 18.32 -13.66 7.59
C VAL A 163 19.62 -14.45 7.74
N ASP A 164 19.76 -15.59 7.06
CA ASP A 164 20.98 -16.40 7.09
C ASP A 164 22.20 -15.63 6.54
N ALA A 165 21.99 -14.81 5.50
CA ALA A 165 23.04 -14.00 4.91
C ALA A 165 23.50 -12.84 5.81
N VAL A 166 22.56 -12.11 6.43
CA VAL A 166 22.89 -10.96 7.28
C VAL A 166 23.11 -11.31 8.76
N LYS A 167 22.85 -12.57 9.15
CA LYS A 167 22.91 -13.12 10.52
C LYS A 167 22.14 -12.31 11.57
N ASN A 168 21.21 -11.45 11.13
CA ASN A 168 20.43 -10.58 11.99
C ASN A 168 19.11 -10.22 11.31
N LYS A 169 18.00 -10.57 11.97
CA LYS A 169 16.63 -10.30 11.52
C LYS A 169 16.35 -8.83 11.22
N ALA A 170 16.91 -7.91 12.02
CA ALA A 170 16.70 -6.47 11.88
C ALA A 170 17.40 -5.88 10.64
N ASN A 171 18.51 -6.47 10.22
CA ASN A 171 19.30 -5.96 9.09
C ASN A 171 18.67 -6.25 7.72
N VAL A 172 17.73 -7.21 7.67
CA VAL A 172 16.98 -7.54 6.45
C VAL A 172 16.17 -6.33 5.96
N LEU A 173 15.57 -5.55 6.89
CA LEU A 173 14.75 -4.37 6.55
C LEU A 173 15.56 -3.29 5.84
N PHE A 174 16.81 -3.07 6.24
CA PHE A 174 17.69 -2.07 5.60
C PHE A 174 18.26 -2.53 4.24
N SER A 175 18.14 -3.82 3.94
CA SER A 175 18.64 -4.42 2.69
C SER A 175 17.53 -4.64 1.66
N ALA A 176 16.27 -4.47 2.06
CA ALA A 176 15.08 -4.71 1.25
C ALA A 176 14.42 -3.37 0.86
N THR A 177 15.00 -2.68 -0.12
CA THR A 177 14.43 -1.46 -0.73
C THR A 177 14.66 -1.45 -2.24
#